data_AF-A0A7V9ADI8-F1
#
_entry.id   AF-A0A7V9ADI8-F1
#
_cell.length_a   1.000
_cell.length_b   1.000
_cell.length_c   1.000
_cell.angle_alpha   90.00
_cell.angle_beta   90.00
_cell.angle_gamma   90.00
#
_symmetry.space_group_name_H-M   'P 1'
#
loop_
_entity.id
_entity.type
_entity.pdbx_description
1 polymer ?
#
loop_
_entity_poly.entity_id
_entity_poly.type
_entity_poly.pdbx_seq_one_letter_code
_entity_poly.pdbx_strand_id
1 'polypeptide(L)'
;MRILFIGDVIGRPGRDGLAAAMPAMRERHEPDLVIANGENSAGGVGITERTANGLFDCGVDVITTGNHVFRHREAYEFLDREQRVVRPANYRLANPGRGHVIVEAGGRRVAVLNLSGAVGLDVARPPFLEADSRLERLEREAAEVVLVDFHAEVTSEKVAMGWY
;
A
#
# COMPACT_ATOMS: atom_id res chain seq x y z
N MET A 1 2.24 -15.85 -12.18
CA MET A 1 1.67 -14.77 -11.34
C MET A 1 2.20 -13.43 -11.82
N ARG A 2 1.32 -12.47 -12.08
CA ARG A 2 1.62 -11.11 -12.54
C ARG A 2 1.03 -10.11 -11.56
N ILE A 3 1.86 -9.24 -11.01
CA ILE A 3 1.42 -8.13 -10.15
C ILE A 3 1.51 -6.83 -10.95
N LEU A 4 0.43 -6.06 -10.97
CA LEU A 4 0.42 -4.70 -11.48
C LEU A 4 0.43 -3.74 -10.28
N PHE A 5 1.50 -2.96 -10.15
CA PHE A 5 1.62 -1.94 -9.13
C PHE A 5 1.46 -0.54 -9.75
N ILE A 6 0.53 0.24 -9.23
CA ILE A 6 0.26 1.62 -9.62
C ILE A 6 0.84 2.54 -8.55
N GLY A 7 1.65 3.51 -8.96
CA GLY A 7 2.16 4.53 -8.05
C GLY A 7 1.06 5.45 -7.52
N ASP A 8 1.47 6.51 -6.83
CA ASP A 8 0.59 7.46 -6.16
C ASP A 8 -0.57 7.96 -7.04
N VAL A 9 -1.79 7.63 -6.61
CA VAL A 9 -3.01 8.12 -7.25
C VAL A 9 -3.37 9.47 -6.63
N ILE A 10 -3.15 10.55 -7.40
CA ILE A 10 -3.28 11.91 -6.89
C ILE A 10 -4.63 12.53 -7.25
N GLY A 11 -5.46 12.76 -6.23
CA GLY A 11 -6.71 13.50 -6.33
C GLY A 11 -7.72 12.91 -7.33
N ARG A 12 -8.68 13.75 -7.73
CA ARG A 12 -9.69 13.34 -8.74
C ARG A 12 -9.06 12.99 -10.10
N PRO A 13 -8.12 13.77 -10.66
CA PRO A 13 -7.51 13.43 -11.95
C PRO A 13 -6.83 12.06 -11.95
N GLY A 14 -6.12 11.70 -10.87
CA GLY A 14 -5.49 10.39 -10.74
C GLY A 14 -6.51 9.25 -10.71
N ARG A 15 -7.60 9.39 -9.93
CA ARG A 15 -8.66 8.37 -9.86
C ARG A 15 -9.39 8.21 -11.20
N ASP A 16 -9.79 9.32 -11.81
CA ASP A 16 -10.51 9.31 -13.09
C ASP A 16 -9.62 8.72 -14.21
N GLY A 17 -8.33 9.08 -14.22
CA GLY A 17 -7.35 8.54 -15.17
C GLY A 17 -7.08 7.05 -14.98
N LEU A 18 -6.92 6.60 -13.73
CA LEU A 18 -6.75 5.18 -13.43
C LEU A 18 -7.98 4.37 -13.84
N ALA A 19 -9.18 4.85 -13.52
CA ALA A 19 -10.42 4.17 -13.88
C ALA A 19 -10.59 4.04 -15.40
N ALA A 20 -10.21 5.07 -16.16
CA ALA A 20 -10.23 5.03 -17.63
C ALA A 20 -9.18 4.08 -18.22
N ALA A 21 -8.00 3.99 -17.61
CA ALA A 21 -6.89 3.16 -18.11
C ALA A 21 -6.98 1.69 -17.71
N MET A 22 -7.60 1.37 -16.56
CA MET A 22 -7.58 0.03 -15.99
C MET A 22 -8.10 -1.08 -16.94
N PRO A 23 -9.21 -0.90 -17.69
CA PRO A 23 -9.68 -1.93 -18.61
C PRO A 23 -8.62 -2.37 -19.62
N ALA A 24 -7.94 -1.41 -20.26
CA ALA A 24 -6.87 -1.69 -21.22
C ALA A 24 -5.62 -2.28 -20.54
N MET A 25 -5.29 -1.84 -19.31
CA MET A 25 -4.18 -2.43 -18.56
C MET A 25 -4.45 -3.89 -18.17
N ARG A 26 -5.69 -4.20 -17.76
CA ARG A 26 -6.13 -5.56 -17.44
C ARG A 26 -6.15 -6.45 -18.67
N GLU A 27 -6.61 -5.96 -19.82
CA GLU A 27 -6.56 -6.70 -21.08
C GLU A 27 -5.11 -6.98 -21.52
N ARG A 28 -4.24 -5.97 -21.47
CA ARG A 28 -2.86 -6.09 -21.96
C ARG A 28 -1.96 -6.91 -21.06
N HIS A 29 -2.08 -6.74 -19.74
CA HIS A 29 -1.16 -7.31 -18.77
C HIS A 29 -1.76 -8.50 -18.03
N GLU A 30 -3.09 -8.64 -18.02
CA GLU A 30 -3.86 -9.69 -17.34
C GLU A 30 -3.29 -9.97 -15.92
N PRO A 31 -3.23 -8.95 -15.05
CA PRO A 31 -2.65 -9.09 -13.72
C PRO A 31 -3.50 -10.01 -12.85
N ASP A 32 -2.82 -10.84 -12.06
CA ASP A 32 -3.44 -11.67 -11.02
C ASP A 32 -3.72 -10.86 -9.74
N LEU A 33 -2.98 -9.77 -9.54
CA LEU A 33 -3.11 -8.84 -8.42
C LEU A 33 -2.81 -7.40 -8.87
N VAL A 34 -3.68 -6.47 -8.53
CA VAL A 34 -3.53 -5.04 -8.78
C VAL A 34 -3.39 -4.31 -7.44
N ILE A 35 -2.30 -3.56 -7.29
CA ILE A 35 -2.01 -2.76 -6.11
C ILE A 35 -1.90 -1.31 -6.53
N ALA A 36 -2.42 -0.38 -5.74
CA ALA A 36 -2.24 1.05 -5.99
C ALA A 36 -1.86 1.79 -4.72
N ASN A 37 -0.92 2.73 -4.81
CA ASN A 37 -0.69 3.66 -3.71
C ASN A 37 -1.78 4.76 -3.72
N GLY A 38 -2.62 4.75 -2.70
CA GLY A 38 -3.78 5.64 -2.55
C GLY A 38 -3.55 6.84 -1.64
N GLU A 39 -2.33 7.11 -1.18
CA GLU A 39 -2.08 8.08 -0.11
C GLU A 39 -2.43 9.52 -0.46
N ASN A 40 -2.56 9.86 -1.74
CA ASN A 40 -2.90 11.19 -2.23
C ASN A 40 -4.29 11.22 -2.91
N SER A 41 -5.08 10.17 -2.71
CA SER A 41 -6.35 10.00 -3.43
C SER A 41 -7.41 11.02 -3.01
N ALA A 42 -7.47 11.46 -1.76
CA ALA A 42 -8.49 12.38 -1.26
C ALA A 42 -8.07 13.85 -1.41
N GLY A 43 -8.50 14.49 -2.50
CA GLY A 43 -8.20 15.92 -2.73
C GLY A 43 -6.71 16.23 -2.89
N GLY A 44 -5.89 15.23 -3.22
CA GLY A 44 -4.45 15.35 -3.40
C GLY A 44 -3.62 15.01 -2.16
N VAL A 45 -4.24 14.80 -0.99
CA VAL A 45 -3.56 14.47 0.27
C VAL A 45 -4.47 13.59 1.13
N GLY A 46 -3.99 12.40 1.49
CA GLY A 46 -4.72 11.42 2.28
C GLY A 46 -5.65 10.54 1.48
N ILE A 47 -6.42 9.73 2.21
CA ILE A 47 -7.41 8.79 1.68
C ILE A 47 -8.68 8.87 2.52
N THR A 48 -9.83 8.57 1.94
CA THR A 48 -11.10 8.40 2.65
C THR A 48 -11.80 7.13 2.19
N GLU A 49 -12.80 6.64 2.93
CA GLU A 49 -13.56 5.44 2.54
C GLU A 49 -14.13 5.58 1.12
N ARG A 50 -14.68 6.75 0.80
CA ARG A 50 -15.21 7.04 -0.54
C ARG A 50 -14.14 6.95 -1.63
N THR A 51 -12.94 7.49 -1.40
CA THR A 51 -11.89 7.47 -2.43
C THR A 51 -11.24 6.11 -2.55
N ALA A 52 -11.10 5.37 -1.44
CA ALA A 52 -10.66 3.98 -1.44
C ALA A 52 -11.63 3.08 -2.20
N ASN A 53 -12.93 3.20 -1.94
CA ASN A 53 -13.96 2.44 -2.67
C ASN A 53 -13.93 2.73 -4.16
N GLY A 54 -13.73 3.99 -4.58
CA GLY A 54 -13.54 4.30 -5.99
C GLY A 54 -12.32 3.65 -6.65
N LEU A 55 -11.25 3.36 -5.88
CA LEU A 55 -10.10 2.58 -6.36
C LEU A 55 -10.42 1.09 -6.44
N PHE A 56 -11.13 0.54 -5.44
CA PHE A 56 -11.61 -0.84 -5.50
C PHE A 56 -12.56 -1.07 -6.68
N ASP A 57 -13.50 -0.16 -6.90
CA ASP A 57 -14.48 -0.21 -7.99
C ASP A 57 -13.81 -0.16 -9.38
N CYS A 58 -12.64 0.47 -9.49
CA CYS A 58 -11.88 0.47 -10.75
C CYS A 58 -11.03 -0.78 -10.93
N GLY A 59 -11.00 -1.70 -9.96
CA GLY A 59 -10.27 -2.95 -10.03
C GLY A 59 -8.89 -2.91 -9.38
N VAL A 60 -8.66 -2.06 -8.37
CA VAL A 60 -7.54 -2.26 -7.45
C VAL A 60 -7.93 -3.33 -6.42
N ASP A 61 -7.02 -4.23 -6.09
CA ASP A 61 -7.27 -5.30 -5.11
C ASP A 61 -6.76 -4.94 -3.71
N VAL A 62 -5.60 -4.27 -3.63
CA VAL A 62 -4.99 -3.78 -2.38
C VAL A 62 -4.52 -2.34 -2.54
N ILE A 63 -4.75 -1.51 -1.53
CA ILE A 63 -4.32 -0.12 -1.50
C ILE A 63 -3.20 0.02 -0.47
N THR A 64 -2.03 0.44 -0.92
CA THR A 64 -0.96 0.92 -0.04
C THR A 64 -1.08 2.42 0.18
N THR A 65 -0.40 2.95 1.18
CA THR A 65 -0.41 4.38 1.49
C THR A 65 0.99 4.88 1.84
N GLY A 66 1.08 5.95 2.63
CA GLY A 66 2.31 6.64 2.94
C GLY A 66 2.11 7.63 4.09
N ASN A 67 2.87 8.71 4.09
CA ASN A 67 2.86 9.72 5.15
C ASN A 67 1.57 10.52 5.25
N HIS A 68 0.73 10.50 4.21
CA HIS A 68 -0.55 11.20 4.23
C HIS A 68 -1.75 10.37 4.72
N VAL A 69 -1.54 9.12 5.12
CA VAL A 69 -2.65 8.19 5.48
C VAL A 69 -3.62 8.73 6.54
N PHE A 70 -3.15 9.53 7.51
CA PHE A 70 -3.97 10.05 8.61
C PHE A 70 -4.43 11.51 8.44
N ARG A 71 -4.40 12.04 7.21
CA ARG A 71 -4.78 13.44 6.96
C ARG A 71 -6.28 13.68 7.11
N HIS A 72 -7.11 12.66 6.91
CA HIS A 72 -8.57 12.71 7.08
C HIS A 72 -9.01 11.82 8.24
N ARG A 73 -9.58 12.41 9.30
CA ARG A 73 -10.02 11.65 10.49
C ARG A 73 -11.11 10.63 10.19
N GLU A 74 -11.96 10.90 9.19
CA GLU A 74 -13.00 9.97 8.75
C GLU A 74 -12.44 8.63 8.23
N ALA A 75 -11.17 8.58 7.84
CA ALA A 75 -10.53 7.35 7.39
C ALA A 75 -10.18 6.39 8.53
N TYR A 76 -10.19 6.82 9.79
CA TYR A 76 -9.58 6.04 10.88
C TYR A 76 -10.35 4.74 11.14
N GLU A 77 -11.66 4.81 11.36
CA GLU A 77 -12.50 3.62 11.56
C GLU A 77 -12.54 2.74 10.31
N PHE A 78 -12.47 3.36 9.13
CA PHE A 78 -12.39 2.65 7.86
C PHE A 78 -11.09 1.83 7.74
N LEU A 79 -9.95 2.41 8.12
CA LEU A 79 -8.64 1.74 8.10
C LEU A 79 -8.59 0.52 9.03
N ASP A 80 -9.29 0.56 10.18
CA ASP A 80 -9.38 -0.60 11.08
C ASP A 80 -10.24 -1.74 10.49
N ARG A 81 -11.35 -1.38 9.83
CA ARG A 81 -12.32 -2.32 9.25
C ARG A 81 -11.85 -2.94 7.94
N GLU A 82 -11.38 -2.13 7.00
CA GLU A 82 -11.00 -2.57 5.66
C GLU A 82 -9.56 -3.10 5.66
N GLN A 83 -9.42 -4.41 5.49
CA GLN A 83 -8.12 -5.07 5.60
C GLN A 83 -7.23 -4.85 4.38
N ARG A 84 -7.82 -4.51 3.23
CA ARG A 84 -7.12 -4.32 1.97
C ARG A 84 -6.51 -2.93 1.81
N VAL A 85 -6.67 -2.05 2.80
CA VAL A 85 -5.94 -0.77 2.87
C VAL A 85 -4.85 -0.89 3.92
N VAL A 86 -3.60 -0.86 3.48
CA VAL A 86 -2.43 -0.98 4.36
C VAL A 86 -1.74 0.37 4.52
N ARG A 87 -1.23 0.60 5.74
CA ARG A 87 -0.47 1.80 6.13
C ARG A 87 0.97 1.44 6.44
N PRO A 88 1.91 2.39 6.48
CA PRO A 88 3.28 2.10 6.87
C PRO A 88 3.38 1.35 8.19
N ALA A 89 3.93 0.14 8.16
CA ALA A 89 3.94 -0.77 9.29
C ALA A 89 4.72 -0.19 10.47
N ASN A 90 5.80 0.55 10.20
CA ASN A 90 6.67 1.21 11.18
C ASN A 90 6.08 2.49 11.80
N TYR A 91 4.79 2.78 11.61
CA TYR A 91 4.05 3.75 12.42
C TYR A 91 3.64 3.17 13.78
N ARG A 92 3.16 4.00 14.72
CA ARG A 92 2.86 3.56 16.09
C ARG A 92 1.83 2.43 16.06
N LEU A 93 1.94 1.50 17.00
CA LEU A 93 1.03 0.35 17.06
C LEU A 93 -0.42 0.76 17.34
N ALA A 94 -0.62 1.87 18.05
CA ALA A 94 -1.93 2.44 18.34
C ALA A 94 -2.53 3.24 17.17
N ASN A 95 -1.81 3.45 16.07
CA ASN A 95 -2.39 4.09 14.88
C ASN A 95 -3.38 3.14 14.19
N PRO A 96 -4.51 3.67 13.66
CA PRO A 96 -5.50 2.86 12.95
C PRO A 96 -4.92 2.09 11.77
N GLY A 97 -5.55 0.95 11.47
CA GLY A 97 -5.21 0.08 10.37
C GLY A 97 -3.95 -0.75 10.59
N ARG A 98 -3.55 -1.44 9.52
CA ARG A 98 -2.55 -2.51 9.56
C ARG A 98 -1.38 -2.26 8.61
N GLY A 99 -0.24 -2.84 8.95
CA GLY A 99 1.00 -2.72 8.18
C GLY A 99 1.04 -3.57 6.91
N HIS A 100 0.27 -4.66 6.89
CA HIS A 100 0.26 -5.62 5.81
C HIS A 100 -1.09 -6.33 5.67
N VAL A 101 -1.30 -6.96 4.52
CA VAL A 101 -2.40 -7.88 4.25
C VAL A 101 -1.87 -9.06 3.43
N ILE A 102 -2.44 -10.25 3.62
CA ILE A 102 -2.17 -11.43 2.78
C ILE A 102 -3.43 -11.72 1.96
N VAL A 103 -3.27 -11.81 0.65
CA VAL A 103 -4.35 -12.11 -0.31
C VAL A 103 -3.99 -13.32 -1.17
N GLU A 104 -4.99 -14.03 -1.66
CA GLU A 104 -4.81 -15.09 -2.64
C GLU A 104 -4.82 -14.48 -4.05
N ALA A 105 -3.74 -14.67 -4.82
CA ALA A 105 -3.65 -14.17 -6.19
C ALA A 105 -2.81 -15.11 -7.07
N GLY A 106 -3.32 -15.45 -8.26
CA GLY A 106 -2.61 -16.33 -9.19
C GLY A 106 -2.27 -17.71 -8.59
N GLY A 107 -3.11 -18.20 -7.66
CA GLY A 107 -2.91 -19.45 -6.95
C GLY A 107 -1.84 -19.42 -5.85
N ARG A 108 -1.44 -18.23 -5.38
CA ARG A 108 -0.42 -18.05 -4.34
C ARG A 108 -0.86 -17.08 -3.26
N ARG A 109 -0.31 -17.24 -2.06
CA ARG A 109 -0.48 -16.32 -0.93
C ARG A 109 0.48 -15.15 -1.03
N VAL A 110 -0.02 -13.99 -1.44
CA VAL A 110 0.76 -12.77 -1.64
C VAL A 110 0.53 -11.80 -0.48
N ALA A 111 1.60 -11.49 0.25
CA ALA A 111 1.62 -10.42 1.23
C ALA A 111 1.94 -9.08 0.57
N VAL A 112 1.16 -8.06 0.89
CA VAL A 112 1.44 -6.66 0.56
C VAL A 112 1.79 -5.94 1.85
N LEU A 113 3.05 -5.53 1.97
CA LEU A 113 3.61 -4.82 3.12
C LEU A 113 3.87 -3.37 2.73
N ASN A 114 3.45 -2.43 3.56
CA ASN A 114 3.78 -1.02 3.39
C ASN A 114 4.74 -0.60 4.49
N LEU A 115 5.82 0.08 4.12
CA LEU A 115 6.82 0.65 5.03
C LEU A 115 7.07 2.10 4.66
N SER A 116 7.54 2.89 5.62
CA SER A 116 7.95 4.27 5.38
C SER A 116 9.42 4.47 5.73
N GLY A 117 10.14 5.23 4.91
CA GLY A 117 11.51 5.64 5.22
C GLY A 117 11.56 6.53 6.48
N ALA A 118 12.74 6.68 7.07
CA ALA A 118 12.96 7.50 8.25
C ALA A 118 13.53 8.89 7.92
N VAL A 119 14.25 9.03 6.80
CA VAL A 119 14.90 10.30 6.48
C VAL A 119 13.87 11.29 5.93
N GLY A 120 13.55 12.31 6.71
CA GLY A 120 12.58 13.35 6.36
C GLY A 120 11.12 13.00 6.67
N LEU A 121 10.87 11.85 7.31
CA LEU A 121 9.54 11.36 7.65
C LEU A 121 9.45 11.01 9.15
N ASP A 122 8.28 11.19 9.75
CA ASP A 122 8.04 10.87 11.16
C ASP A 122 7.56 9.41 11.30
N VAL A 123 8.49 8.52 11.62
CA VAL A 123 8.24 7.09 11.84
C VAL A 123 8.47 6.72 13.30
N ALA A 124 7.71 5.74 13.79
CA ALA A 124 7.82 5.30 15.18
C ALA A 124 8.95 4.29 15.39
N ARG A 125 9.34 3.56 14.34
CA ARG A 125 10.35 2.49 14.39
C ARG A 125 11.27 2.53 13.17
N PRO A 126 12.54 2.13 13.31
CA PRO A 126 13.48 2.08 12.19
C PRO A 126 12.98 1.15 11.07
N PRO A 127 13.01 1.57 9.79
CA PRO A 127 12.39 0.81 8.71
C PRO A 127 13.04 -0.55 8.46
N PHE A 128 14.37 -0.65 8.56
CA PHE A 128 15.10 -1.91 8.33
C PHE A 128 14.77 -2.98 9.37
N LEU A 129 14.76 -2.62 10.66
CA LEU A 129 14.39 -3.55 11.73
C LEU A 129 12.90 -3.91 11.69
N GLU A 130 12.03 -2.98 11.29
CA GLU A 130 10.63 -3.30 11.05
C GLU A 130 10.49 -4.26 9.86
N ALA A 131 11.26 -4.09 8.79
CA ALA A 131 11.24 -4.99 7.63
C ALA A 131 11.57 -6.42 8.05
N ASP A 132 12.68 -6.64 8.78
CA ASP A 132 13.06 -7.95 9.31
C ASP A 132 11.94 -8.59 10.13
N SER A 133 11.42 -7.85 11.11
CA SER A 133 10.35 -8.33 11.98
C SER A 133 9.08 -8.70 11.22
N ARG A 134 8.74 -7.93 10.17
CA ARG A 134 7.56 -8.17 9.34
C ARG A 134 7.77 -9.36 8.41
N LEU A 135 8.95 -9.50 7.81
CA LEU A 135 9.26 -10.62 6.93
C LEU A 135 9.22 -11.94 7.70
N GLU A 136 9.82 -12.03 8.88
CA GLU A 136 9.71 -13.22 9.74
C GLU A 136 8.26 -13.57 10.07
N ARG A 137 7.44 -12.54 10.37
CA ARG A 137 6.03 -12.73 10.69
C ARG A 137 5.25 -13.23 9.47
N LEU A 138 5.48 -12.65 8.30
CA LEU A 138 4.82 -13.03 7.06
C LEU A 138 5.18 -14.46 6.63
N GLU A 139 6.42 -14.88 6.87
CA GLU A 139 6.86 -16.26 6.67
C GLU A 139 6.08 -17.22 7.59
N ARG A 140 5.94 -16.90 8.89
CA ARG A 140 5.12 -17.68 9.83
C ARG A 140 3.64 -17.69 9.47
N GLU A 141 3.13 -16.62 8.87
CA GLU A 141 1.77 -16.53 8.32
C GLU A 141 1.65 -17.24 6.96
N ALA A 142 2.71 -17.91 6.48
CA ALA A 142 2.82 -18.68 5.25
C ALA A 142 2.50 -17.88 3.97
N ALA A 143 3.01 -16.64 3.91
CA ALA A 143 3.09 -15.88 2.67
C ALA A 143 4.16 -16.48 1.74
N GLU A 144 3.81 -16.70 0.48
CA GLU A 144 4.72 -17.26 -0.54
C GLU A 144 5.41 -16.17 -1.36
N VAL A 145 4.82 -14.98 -1.41
CA VAL A 145 5.37 -13.79 -2.06
C VAL A 145 5.15 -12.61 -1.14
N VAL A 146 6.17 -11.78 -0.97
CA VAL A 146 6.04 -10.50 -0.27
C VAL A 146 6.36 -9.38 -1.25
N LEU A 147 5.40 -8.48 -1.45
CA LEU A 147 5.62 -7.21 -2.12
C LEU A 147 5.70 -6.11 -1.08
N VAL A 148 6.77 -5.32 -1.13
CA VAL A 148 6.99 -4.20 -0.21
C VAL A 148 6.84 -2.88 -0.96
N ASP A 149 5.86 -2.07 -0.55
CA ASP A 149 5.79 -0.66 -0.92
C ASP A 149 6.54 0.16 0.13
N PHE A 150 7.76 0.60 -0.22
CA PHE A 150 8.63 1.39 0.64
C PHE A 150 8.53 2.89 0.30
N HIS A 151 7.68 3.57 1.04
CA HIS A 151 7.37 4.98 0.87
C HIS A 151 8.41 5.86 1.59
N ALA A 152 9.41 6.32 0.84
CA ALA A 152 10.52 7.11 1.37
C ALA A 152 10.83 8.34 0.49
N GLU A 153 11.50 9.33 1.05
CA GLU A 153 11.94 10.53 0.31
C GLU A 153 13.29 10.30 -0.37
N VAL A 154 14.26 9.79 0.40
CA VAL A 154 15.66 9.77 -0.04
C VAL A 154 15.98 8.52 -0.85
N THR A 155 16.62 8.71 -2.00
CA THR A 155 17.00 7.64 -2.92
C THR A 155 17.95 6.62 -2.28
N SER A 156 18.91 7.07 -1.47
CA SER A 156 19.85 6.18 -0.78
C SER A 156 19.14 5.21 0.16
N GLU A 157 18.09 5.65 0.85
CA GLU A 157 17.31 4.78 1.74
C GLU A 157 16.52 3.75 0.93
N LYS A 158 15.91 4.16 -0.18
CA LYS A 158 15.19 3.24 -1.10
C LYS A 158 16.11 2.16 -1.66
N VAL A 159 17.28 2.58 -2.17
CA VAL A 159 18.26 1.66 -2.74
C VAL A 159 18.80 0.72 -1.66
N ALA A 160 19.12 1.24 -0.47
CA ALA A 160 19.59 0.42 0.63
C ALA A 160 18.55 -0.63 1.06
N MET A 161 17.28 -0.26 1.20
CA MET A 161 16.20 -1.20 1.52
C MET A 161 15.99 -2.26 0.43
N GLY A 162 16.16 -1.91 -0.84
CA GLY A 162 16.03 -2.88 -1.93
C GLY A 162 17.19 -3.89 -2.01
N TRP A 163 18.38 -3.53 -1.50
CA TRP A 163 19.54 -4.43 -1.40
C TRP A 163 19.56 -5.28 -0.14
N TYR A 164 18.93 -4.78 0.93
CA TYR A 164 18.83 -5.42 2.23
C TYR A 164 17.85 -6.59 2.18
#